data_AF-A0A8B5WPB7-F1
#
_entry.id   AF-A0A8B5WPB7-F1
#
_cell.length_a   1.000
_cell.length_b   1.000
_cell.length_c   1.000
_cell.angle_alpha   90.00
_cell.angle_beta   90.00
_cell.angle_gamma   90.00
#
_symmetry.space_group_name_H-M   'P 1'
#
loop_
_entity.id
_entity.type
_entity.pdbx_description
1 polymer ?
#
loop_
_entity_poly.entity_id
_entity_poly.type
_entity_poly.pdbx_seq_one_letter_code
_entity_poly.pdbx_strand_id
1 'polypeptide(L)'
;MNIVLDESNVCILNSGGPMSRTRTESVRLSLLGLDDGPIRCPLRLRLALWFGDDDPREIVTGLLEDRGLRVPDDLRDIIDLPPGPLLCRPLPDDCSRLNVATADPDEVLHQALLLGLCTAHRYDPQRPVLWTRASLGRALELYDPRGFYA
;
A
#
# COMPACT_ATOMS: atom_id res chain seq x y z
N MET A 1 24.51 6.93 -17.71
CA MET A 1 23.95 5.74 -17.03
C MET A 1 22.82 5.25 -17.91
N ASN A 2 23.10 4.31 -18.82
CA ASN A 2 22.11 3.79 -19.77
C ASN A 2 21.60 2.46 -19.25
N ILE A 3 20.30 2.40 -18.95
CA ILE A 3 19.60 1.19 -18.52
C ILE A 3 18.93 0.63 -19.76
N VAL A 4 19.32 -0.57 -20.17
CA VAL A 4 18.60 -1.34 -21.19
C VAL A 4 17.75 -2.35 -20.43
N LEU A 5 16.42 -2.23 -20.56
CA LEU A 5 15.45 -3.16 -19.99
C LEU A 5 15.18 -4.25 -21.03
N ASP A 6 15.34 -5.52 -20.67
CA ASP A 6 14.92 -6.68 -21.46
C ASP A 6 13.85 -7.45 -20.69
N GLU A 7 12.89 -8.05 -21.40
CA GLU A 7 11.59 -8.56 -20.89
C GLU A 7 11.67 -9.77 -19.93
N SER A 8 12.87 -10.11 -19.47
CA SER A 8 13.09 -11.08 -18.41
C SER A 8 13.79 -10.35 -17.28
N ASN A 9 13.09 -10.03 -16.19
CA ASN A 9 13.57 -9.31 -14.97
C ASN A 9 14.94 -9.81 -14.43
N VAL A 10 16.02 -9.50 -15.13
CA VAL A 10 17.41 -9.87 -14.83
C VAL A 10 18.20 -8.56 -14.89
N CYS A 11 18.47 -8.01 -13.71
CA CYS A 11 19.27 -6.80 -13.59
C CYS A 11 20.76 -7.17 -13.60
N ILE A 12 21.51 -6.71 -14.59
CA ILE A 12 22.97 -6.89 -14.65
C ILE A 12 23.63 -5.66 -14.01
N LEU A 13 24.16 -5.82 -12.80
CA LEU A 13 24.94 -4.79 -12.11
C LEU A 13 26.44 -5.09 -12.18
N ASN A 14 27.23 -4.09 -12.58
CA ASN A 14 28.68 -4.17 -12.62
C ASN A 14 29.26 -3.37 -11.43
N SER A 15 29.69 -4.05 -10.38
CA SER A 15 30.30 -3.43 -9.18
C SER A 15 31.82 -3.38 -9.32
N GLY A 16 32.32 -2.47 -10.16
CA GLY A 16 33.65 -1.86 -9.99
C GLY A 16 34.89 -2.74 -10.17
N GLY A 17 35.01 -3.50 -11.27
CA GLY A 17 36.27 -4.15 -11.67
C GLY A 17 36.38 -4.34 -13.19
N PRO A 18 37.58 -4.62 -13.74
CA PRO A 18 37.76 -4.79 -15.19
C PRO A 18 36.89 -5.95 -15.72
N MET A 19 36.33 -5.72 -16.91
CA MET A 19 35.21 -6.44 -17.54
C MET A 19 35.44 -7.95 -17.83
N SER A 20 36.56 -8.55 -17.43
CA SER A 20 36.94 -9.93 -17.78
C SER A 20 36.36 -11.00 -16.85
N ARG A 21 35.64 -10.63 -15.79
CA ARG A 21 34.93 -11.55 -14.88
C ARG A 21 33.46 -11.16 -14.78
N THR A 22 32.67 -11.54 -15.78
CA THR A 22 31.21 -11.44 -15.70
C THR A 22 30.69 -12.58 -14.85
N ARG A 23 30.37 -12.31 -13.59
CA ARG A 23 29.61 -13.24 -12.75
C ARG A 23 28.14 -12.81 -12.80
N THR A 24 27.32 -13.59 -13.49
CA THR A 24 25.87 -13.39 -13.53
C THR A 24 25.27 -14.04 -12.29
N GLU A 25 24.85 -13.25 -11.32
CA GLU A 25 24.02 -13.71 -10.21
C GLU A 25 22.60 -13.19 -10.40
N SER A 26 21.61 -14.10 -10.35
CA SER A 26 20.21 -13.74 -10.38
C SER A 26 19.78 -13.23 -9.01
N VAL A 27 19.68 -11.92 -8.86
CA VAL A 27 19.10 -11.32 -7.65
C VAL A 27 17.58 -11.38 -7.78
N ARG A 28 16.95 -12.42 -7.23
CA ARG A 28 15.50 -12.43 -6.98
C ARG A 28 15.24 -11.78 -5.62
N LEU A 29 14.92 -10.49 -5.64
CA LEU A 29 14.58 -9.75 -4.43
C LEU A 29 13.07 -9.82 -4.16
N SER A 30 12.61 -10.76 -3.34
CA SER A 30 11.26 -10.73 -2.77
C SER A 30 11.33 -10.64 -1.25
N LEU A 31 11.84 -9.51 -0.73
CA LEU A 31 11.98 -9.29 0.72
C LEU A 31 10.66 -8.99 1.44
N LEU A 32 9.61 -8.60 0.71
CA LEU A 32 8.31 -8.25 1.29
C LEU A 32 7.43 -9.48 1.45
N GLY A 33 6.97 -9.75 2.67
CA GLY A 33 6.06 -10.86 2.98
C GLY A 33 6.72 -12.21 3.25
N LEU A 34 8.05 -12.24 3.43
CA LEU A 34 8.75 -13.42 3.94
C LEU A 34 9.00 -13.28 5.44
N ASP A 35 8.57 -14.27 6.22
CA ASP A 35 8.79 -14.31 7.67
C ASP A 35 10.04 -15.14 8.06
N ASP A 36 10.57 -15.95 7.13
CA ASP A 36 11.65 -16.94 7.36
C ASP A 36 13.08 -16.45 6.99
N GLY A 37 13.31 -15.13 7.00
CA GLY A 37 14.61 -14.52 6.67
C GLY A 37 15.21 -13.64 7.78
N PRO A 38 16.50 -13.24 7.66
CA PRO A 38 17.13 -12.30 8.58
C PRO A 38 16.52 -10.88 8.48
N ILE A 39 15.95 -10.54 7.33
CA ILE A 39 15.14 -9.34 7.12
C ILE A 39 13.68 -9.76 7.23
N ARG A 40 12.94 -9.17 8.16
CA ARG A 40 11.50 -9.40 8.34
C ARG A 40 10.73 -8.16 7.93
N CYS A 41 9.82 -8.34 6.98
CA CYS A 41 8.85 -7.31 6.58
C CYS A 41 7.46 -7.96 6.54
N PRO A 42 6.82 -8.18 7.69
CA PRO A 42 5.55 -8.90 7.76
C PRO A 42 4.44 -8.06 7.12
N LEU A 43 3.53 -8.75 6.43
CA LEU A 43 2.29 -8.16 5.93
C LEU A 43 1.42 -7.78 7.14
N ARG A 44 1.01 -6.51 7.22
CA ARG A 44 0.13 -6.01 8.28
C ARG A 44 -1.31 -5.93 7.83
N LEU A 45 -1.57 -5.33 6.66
CA LEU A 45 -2.91 -4.99 6.22
C LEU A 45 -3.05 -5.13 4.71
N ARG A 46 -4.27 -5.48 4.26
CA ARG A 46 -4.72 -5.44 2.87
C ARG A 46 -5.86 -4.43 2.78
N LEU A 47 -5.72 -3.46 1.89
CA LEU A 47 -6.66 -2.37 1.68
C LEU A 47 -7.10 -2.40 0.23
N ALA A 48 -8.36 -2.70 -0.04
CA ALA A 48 -8.85 -2.73 -1.41
C ALA A 48 -10.36 -2.54 -1.40
N LEU A 49 -10.82 -1.36 -1.82
CA LEU A 49 -12.24 -1.03 -1.91
C LEU A 49 -12.74 -1.20 -3.35
N TRP A 50 -13.98 -1.67 -3.48
CA TRP A 50 -14.71 -1.75 -4.72
C TRP A 50 -15.99 -0.92 -4.63
N PHE A 51 -16.05 0.12 -5.46
CA PHE A 51 -17.16 1.09 -5.52
C PHE A 51 -18.10 0.83 -6.71
N GLY A 52 -17.82 -0.16 -7.56
CA GLY A 52 -18.56 -0.35 -8.81
C GLY A 52 -18.41 0.85 -9.74
N ASP A 53 -19.54 1.33 -10.27
CA ASP A 53 -19.61 2.48 -11.18
C ASP A 53 -19.86 3.82 -10.45
N ASP A 54 -20.11 3.76 -9.14
CA ASP A 54 -20.43 4.94 -8.32
C ASP A 54 -19.18 5.80 -8.03
N ASP A 55 -19.39 7.08 -7.70
CA ASP A 55 -18.27 7.94 -7.32
C ASP A 55 -17.76 7.59 -5.91
N PRO A 56 -16.47 7.19 -5.76
CA PRO A 56 -15.94 6.79 -4.46
C PRO A 56 -16.00 7.89 -3.40
N ARG A 57 -15.87 9.16 -3.79
CA ARG A 57 -15.89 10.27 -2.84
C ARG A 57 -17.30 10.50 -2.34
N GLU A 58 -18.31 10.43 -3.21
CA GLU A 58 -19.70 10.60 -2.81
C GLU A 58 -20.12 9.53 -1.81
N ILE A 59 -19.79 8.26 -2.07
CA ILE A 59 -20.10 7.17 -1.14
C ILE A 59 -19.43 7.38 0.22
N VAL A 60 -18.12 7.59 0.25
CA VAL A 60 -17.39 7.71 1.52
C VAL A 60 -17.78 8.98 2.28
N THR A 61 -18.11 10.07 1.57
CA THR A 61 -18.62 11.30 2.20
C THR A 61 -20.01 11.08 2.80
N GLY A 62 -20.91 10.38 2.11
CA GLY A 62 -22.21 10.01 2.68
C GLY A 62 -22.07 9.17 3.95
N LEU A 63 -21.17 8.18 3.95
CA LEU A 63 -20.89 7.36 5.13
C LEU A 63 -20.32 8.17 6.31
N LEU A 64 -19.55 9.24 6.05
CA LEU A 64 -19.11 10.16 7.11
C LEU A 64 -20.27 10.97 7.67
N GLU A 65 -21.12 11.52 6.79
CA GLU A 65 -22.25 12.36 7.17
C GLU A 65 -23.27 11.59 8.01
N ASP A 66 -23.51 10.31 7.67
CA ASP A 66 -24.36 9.41 8.45
C ASP A 66 -23.87 9.21 9.89
N ARG A 67 -22.56 9.44 10.13
CA ARG A 67 -21.93 9.39 11.46
C ARG A 67 -21.81 10.75 12.13
N GLY A 68 -22.31 11.80 11.50
CA GLY A 68 -22.21 13.18 11.97
C GLY A 68 -20.79 13.75 11.90
N LEU A 69 -19.89 13.10 11.18
CA LEU A 69 -18.51 13.56 10.96
C LEU A 69 -18.47 14.46 9.74
N ARG A 70 -17.66 15.53 9.80
CA ARG A 70 -17.57 16.52 8.71
C ARG A 70 -16.26 16.44 7.97
N VAL A 71 -15.20 15.99 8.63
CA VAL A 71 -13.86 15.96 8.06
C VAL A 71 -13.31 14.54 8.14
N PRO A 72 -12.66 14.03 7.08
CA PRO A 72 -12.06 12.69 7.11
C PRO A 72 -11.04 12.49 8.23
N ASP A 73 -10.34 13.56 8.65
CA ASP A 73 -9.41 13.52 9.77
C ASP A 73 -10.10 13.23 11.11
N ASP A 74 -11.40 13.48 11.27
CA ASP A 74 -12.15 13.16 12.50
C ASP A 74 -12.18 11.65 12.77
N LEU A 75 -12.04 10.80 11.73
CA LEU A 75 -12.00 9.35 11.88
C LEU A 75 -10.76 8.86 12.65
N ARG A 76 -9.70 9.66 12.73
CA ARG A 76 -8.45 9.28 13.42
C ARG A 76 -8.62 9.12 14.92
N ASP A 77 -9.58 9.84 15.50
CA ASP A 77 -9.84 9.79 16.94
C ASP A 77 -10.70 8.57 17.30
N ILE A 78 -11.29 7.91 16.29
CA ILE A 78 -12.22 6.79 16.43
C ILE A 78 -11.55 5.47 16.02
N ILE A 79 -10.64 5.53 15.04
CA ILE A 79 -10.03 4.37 14.40
C ILE A 79 -8.61 4.17 14.90
N ASP A 80 -8.32 2.96 15.38
CA ASP A 80 -6.96 2.56 15.76
C ASP A 80 -6.05 2.46 14.53
N LEU A 81 -5.14 3.43 14.39
CA LEU A 81 -4.19 3.48 13.29
C LEU A 81 -2.86 2.80 13.64
N PRO A 82 -2.21 2.14 12.66
CA PRO A 82 -0.83 1.70 12.83
C PRO A 82 0.07 2.90 13.23
N PRO A 83 0.82 2.80 14.35
CA PRO A 83 1.45 3.96 14.98
C PRO A 83 2.70 4.48 14.22
N GLY A 84 3.16 3.77 13.20
CA GLY A 84 4.39 4.07 12.48
C GLY A 84 4.22 3.97 10.97
N PRO A 85 5.19 4.49 10.21
CA PRO A 85 5.17 4.40 8.76
C PRO A 85 5.26 2.95 8.30
N LEU A 86 4.45 2.59 7.30
CA LEU A 86 4.44 1.27 6.66
C LEU A 86 4.79 1.40 5.18
N LEU A 87 5.31 0.32 4.59
CA LEU A 87 5.60 0.24 3.15
C LEU A 87 4.36 -0.19 2.38
N CYS A 88 4.01 0.52 1.32
CA CYS A 88 2.88 0.17 0.46
C CYS A 88 3.35 -0.61 -0.77
N ARG A 89 2.69 -1.71 -1.07
CA ARG A 89 2.81 -2.44 -2.33
C ARG A 89 1.45 -2.48 -3.03
N PRO A 90 1.33 -2.10 -4.32
CA PRO A 90 0.11 -2.36 -5.08
C PRO A 90 -0.24 -3.85 -5.08
N LEU A 91 -1.50 -4.18 -4.80
CA LEU A 91 -1.99 -5.53 -5.08
C LEU A 91 -2.17 -5.71 -6.59
N PRO A 92 -2.03 -6.95 -7.08
CA PRO A 92 -2.50 -7.36 -8.41
C PRO A 92 -3.99 -7.04 -8.63
N ASP A 93 -4.38 -6.80 -9.88
CA ASP A 93 -5.76 -6.41 -10.24
C ASP A 93 -6.79 -7.53 -10.01
N ASP A 94 -6.35 -8.80 -9.98
CA ASP A 94 -7.18 -9.98 -9.73
C ASP A 94 -7.45 -10.25 -8.25
N CYS A 95 -7.02 -9.36 -7.35
CA CYS A 95 -7.28 -9.50 -5.92
C CYS A 95 -8.76 -9.26 -5.57
N SER A 96 -9.23 -9.96 -4.52
CA SER A 96 -10.53 -9.70 -3.92
C SER A 96 -10.55 -8.30 -3.30
N ARG A 97 -11.57 -7.51 -3.66
CA ARG A 97 -11.81 -6.17 -3.13
C ARG A 97 -13.08 -6.18 -2.28
N LEU A 98 -13.08 -5.39 -1.21
CA LEU A 98 -14.24 -5.22 -0.35
C LEU A 98 -15.33 -4.44 -1.11
N ASN A 99 -16.46 -5.08 -1.34
CA ASN A 99 -17.60 -4.46 -1.99
C ASN A 99 -18.28 -3.48 -1.03
N VAL A 100 -18.15 -2.19 -1.31
CA VAL A 100 -18.66 -1.12 -0.45
C VAL A 100 -20.18 -1.15 -0.32
N ALA A 101 -20.90 -1.65 -1.33
CA ALA A 101 -22.37 -1.70 -1.30
C ALA A 101 -22.94 -2.72 -0.29
N THR A 102 -22.14 -3.73 0.10
CA THR A 102 -22.57 -4.82 0.97
C THR A 102 -21.76 -4.94 2.26
N ALA A 103 -20.63 -4.25 2.32
CA ALA A 103 -19.73 -4.29 3.46
C ALA A 103 -20.27 -3.46 4.65
N ASP A 104 -19.74 -3.74 5.82
CA ASP A 104 -19.96 -2.93 7.01
C ASP A 104 -19.41 -1.50 6.78
N PRO A 105 -20.22 -0.43 6.98
CA PRO A 105 -19.77 0.95 6.89
C PRO A 105 -18.51 1.27 7.72
N ASP A 106 -18.36 0.64 8.89
CA ASP A 106 -17.17 0.81 9.74
C ASP A 106 -15.89 0.37 9.03
N GLU A 107 -15.93 -0.82 8.43
CA GLU A 107 -14.81 -1.40 7.72
C GLU A 107 -14.48 -0.61 6.44
N VAL A 108 -15.50 -0.10 5.76
CA VAL A 108 -15.32 0.77 4.59
C VAL A 108 -14.59 2.06 4.98
N LEU A 109 -15.05 2.74 6.04
CA LEU A 109 -14.42 3.98 6.52
C LEU A 109 -13.01 3.72 7.05
N HIS A 110 -12.77 2.59 7.71
CA HIS A 110 -11.45 2.15 8.14
C HIS A 110 -10.47 2.02 6.97
N GLN A 111 -10.84 1.28 5.93
CA GLN A 111 -9.97 1.13 4.76
C GLN A 111 -9.82 2.45 3.99
N ALA A 112 -10.89 3.24 3.87
CA ALA A 112 -10.85 4.53 3.19
C ALA A 112 -9.91 5.52 3.90
N LEU A 113 -9.93 5.56 5.23
CA LEU A 113 -9.00 6.37 6.04
C LEU A 113 -7.55 5.97 5.76
N LEU A 114 -7.24 4.67 5.86
CA LEU A 114 -5.89 4.17 5.62
C LEU A 114 -5.42 4.43 4.19
N LEU A 115 -6.27 4.24 3.18
CA LEU A 115 -5.97 4.57 1.78
C LEU A 115 -5.72 6.07 1.58
N GLY A 116 -6.49 6.92 2.27
CA GLY A 116 -6.30 8.37 2.27
C GLY A 116 -4.98 8.81 2.90
N LEU A 117 -4.44 7.99 3.81
CA LEU A 117 -3.13 8.15 4.44
C LEU A 117 -1.98 7.55 3.63
N CYS A 118 -2.25 6.78 2.58
CA CYS A 118 -1.23 6.19 1.74
C CYS A 118 -0.75 7.10 0.60
N THR A 119 0.57 7.10 0.39
CA THR A 119 1.20 7.52 -0.86
C THR A 119 1.38 6.30 -1.79
N ALA A 120 2.08 6.45 -2.92
CA ALA A 120 2.35 5.33 -3.82
C ALA A 120 3.17 4.20 -3.17
N HIS A 121 4.03 4.53 -2.20
CA HIS A 121 5.01 3.59 -1.63
C HIS A 121 5.03 3.56 -0.10
N ARG A 122 4.34 4.49 0.57
CA ARG A 122 4.42 4.66 2.02
C ARG A 122 3.09 5.10 2.62
N TYR A 123 2.72 4.45 3.71
CA TYR A 123 1.71 4.92 4.65
C TYR A 123 2.38 5.83 5.68
N ASP A 124 1.75 6.96 5.98
CA ASP A 124 2.21 7.88 7.01
C ASP A 124 1.02 8.30 7.88
N PRO A 125 1.01 8.01 9.19
CA PRO A 125 -0.10 8.42 10.06
C PRO A 125 -0.15 9.94 10.28
N GLN A 126 0.95 10.69 10.08
CA GLN A 126 1.01 12.12 10.40
C GLN A 126 0.58 13.04 9.27
N ARG A 127 0.46 12.54 8.03
CA ARG A 127 0.03 13.37 6.89
C ARG A 127 -1.49 13.55 6.87
N PRO A 128 -2.03 14.65 6.33
CA PRO A 128 -3.48 14.85 6.18
C PRO A 128 -4.15 13.75 5.35
N VAL A 129 -5.40 13.43 5.64
CA VAL A 129 -6.19 12.44 4.88
C VAL A 129 -6.57 13.03 3.53
N LEU A 130 -6.19 12.37 2.42
CA LEU A 130 -6.57 12.80 1.08
C LEU A 130 -7.48 11.77 0.40
N TRP A 131 -8.76 12.10 0.26
CA TRP A 131 -9.73 11.30 -0.49
C TRP A 131 -9.94 11.84 -1.89
N THR A 132 -9.24 11.21 -2.82
CA THR A 132 -9.36 11.40 -4.26
C THR A 132 -9.76 10.08 -4.88
N ARG A 133 -10.31 10.09 -6.10
CA ARG A 133 -10.60 8.87 -6.85
C ARG A 133 -9.36 7.96 -6.95
N ALA A 134 -8.17 8.57 -7.10
CA ALA A 134 -6.91 7.85 -7.18
C ALA A 134 -6.46 7.22 -5.85
N SER A 135 -6.77 7.82 -4.68
CA SER A 135 -6.40 7.21 -3.39
C SER A 135 -7.38 6.11 -3.00
N LEU A 136 -8.69 6.33 -3.17
CA LEU A 136 -9.73 5.35 -2.83
C LEU A 136 -9.78 4.15 -3.78
N GLY A 137 -9.43 4.34 -5.06
CA GLY A 137 -9.45 3.26 -6.07
C GLY A 137 -8.27 2.29 -6.00
N ARG A 138 -7.28 2.55 -5.15
CA ARG A 138 -6.09 1.71 -5.00
C ARG A 138 -6.40 0.42 -4.25
N ALA A 139 -5.66 -0.63 -4.61
CA ALA A 139 -5.53 -1.84 -3.82
C ALA A 139 -4.08 -1.91 -3.31
N LEU A 140 -3.87 -1.87 -2.00
CA LEU A 140 -2.54 -1.82 -1.36
C LEU A 140 -2.38 -2.88 -0.26
N GLU A 141 -1.19 -3.48 -0.21
CA GLU A 141 -0.68 -4.21 0.94
C GLU A 141 0.27 -3.32 1.74
N LEU A 142 0.10 -3.29 3.05
CA LEU A 142 0.96 -2.55 3.97
C LEU A 142 1.87 -3.50 4.73
N TYR A 143 3.18 -3.22 4.68
CA TYR A 143 4.23 -4.01 5.32
C TYR A 143 4.93 -3.21 6.41
N ASP A 144 5.25 -3.87 7.52
CA ASP A 144 6.04 -3.27 8.60
C ASP A 144 7.54 -3.27 8.21
N PRO A 145 8.21 -2.10 8.11
CA PRO A 145 9.63 -2.04 7.77
C PRO A 145 10.55 -2.45 8.93
N ARG A 146 10.01 -2.65 10.14
CA ARG A 146 10.78 -3.08 11.31
C ARG A 146 11.34 -4.48 11.06
N GLY A 147 12.65 -4.54 10.82
CA GLY A 147 13.38 -5.75 10.45
C GLY A 147 14.30 -5.57 9.24
N PHE A 148 14.22 -4.43 8.53
CA PHE A 148 15.16 -4.11 7.43
C PHE A 148 16.49 -3.51 7.92
N TYR A 149 16.49 -2.82 9.06
CA TYR A 149 17.67 -2.16 9.66
C TYR A 149 17.95 -2.60 11.11
N ALA A 150 17.41 -3.74 11.53
CA ALA A 150 17.67 -4.31 12.85
C ALA A 150 19.02 -5.04 12.89
#